data_AF-A0A286RYC5-F1
#
_entry.id   AF-A0A286RYC5-F1
#
_cell.length_a   1.000
_cell.length_b   1.000
_cell.length_c   1.000
_cell.angle_alpha   90.00
_cell.angle_beta   90.00
_cell.angle_gamma   90.00
#
_symmetry.space_group_name_H-M   'P 1'
#
loop_
_entity.id
_entity.type
_entity.pdbx_description
1 polymer ?
#
loop_
_entity_poly.entity_id
_entity_poly.type
_entity_poly.pdbx_seq_one_letter_code
_entity_poly.pdbx_strand_id
1 'polypeptide(L)' 'HTAIGWAWALVFAEIFPAKADAIFQRGYAFGESRVACNV' A
#
# COMPACT_ATOMS: atom_id res chain seq x y z
N HIS A 1 10.19 -3.56 -3.76
CA HIS A 1 8.76 -3.96 -3.61
C HIS A 1 7.92 -2.90 -2.93
N THR A 2 8.35 -2.33 -1.80
CA THR A 2 7.59 -1.30 -1.07
C THR A 2 7.19 -0.10 -1.93
N ALA A 3 8.13 0.48 -2.70
CA ALA A 3 7.84 1.62 -3.57
C ALA A 3 6.74 1.32 -4.62
N ILE A 4 6.78 0.15 -5.26
CA ILE A 4 5.76 -0.27 -6.24
C ILE A 4 4.41 -0.54 -5.54
N GLY A 5 4.42 -1.19 -4.38
CA GLY A 5 3.21 -1.42 -3.60
C GLY A 5 2.54 -0.11 -3.17
N TRP A 6 3.34 0.90 -2.81
CA TRP A 6 2.85 2.23 -2.48
C TRP A 6 2.31 2.99 -3.70
N ALA A 7 2.99 2.90 -4.85
CA ALA A 7 2.51 3.49 -6.09
C ALA A 7 1.12 2.94 -6.48
N TRP A 8 0.89 1.64 -6.34
CA TRP A 8 -0.44 1.05 -6.54
C TRP A 8 -1.46 1.50 -5.51
N ALA A 9 -1.07 1.65 -4.24
CA ALA A 9 -1.97 2.18 -3.21
C ALA A 9 -2.44 3.61 -3.54
N LEU A 10 -1.55 4.46 -4.06
CA LEU A 10 -1.89 5.82 -4.52
C LEU A 10 -2.88 5.78 -5.69
N VAL A 11 -2.60 4.98 -6.73
CA VAL A 11 -3.49 4.82 -7.89
C VAL A 11 -4.87 4.30 -7.47
N PHE A 12 -4.93 3.31 -6.59
CA PHE A 12 -6.22 2.77 -6.14
C PHE A 12 -6.98 3.73 -5.22
N ALA A 13 -6.29 4.52 -4.39
CA ALA A 13 -6.94 5.54 -3.57
C ALA A 13 -7.56 6.65 -4.43
N GLU A 14 -6.95 6.97 -5.58
CA GLU A 14 -7.53 7.89 -6.56
C GLU A 14 -8.75 7.30 -7.27
N ILE A 15 -8.69 6.02 -7.66
CA ILE A 15 -9.83 5.32 -8.31
C ILE A 15 -10.99 5.09 -7.33
N PHE A 16 -10.70 4.77 -6.08
CA PHE A 16 -11.68 4.41 -5.05
C PHE A 16 -11.54 5.32 -3.81
N PRO A 17 -11.91 6.62 -3.90
CA PRO A 17 -11.68 7.59 -2.83
C PRO A 17 -12.39 7.23 -1.51
N ALA A 18 -13.58 6.62 -1.59
CA ALA A 18 -14.31 6.15 -0.40
C ALA A 18 -13.58 5.01 0.37
N LYS A 19 -12.54 4.42 -0.21
CA LYS A 19 -11.73 3.36 0.38
C LYS A 19 -10.28 3.79 0.63
N ALA A 20 -9.95 5.07 0.44
CA ALA A 20 -8.56 5.57 0.48
C ALA A 20 -7.84 5.16 1.76
N ASP A 21 -8.46 5.33 2.94
CA ASP A 21 -7.86 4.95 4.21
C ASP A 21 -7.52 3.46 4.28
N ALA A 22 -8.47 2.59 3.91
CA ALA A 22 -8.24 1.14 3.89
C ALA A 22 -7.15 0.73 2.89
N ILE A 23 -7.07 1.42 1.75
CA ILE A 23 -6.05 1.19 0.72
C ILE A 23 -4.67 1.62 1.22
N PHE A 24 -4.56 2.78 1.86
CA PHE A 24 -3.31 3.25 2.44
C PHE A 24 -2.84 2.37 3.59
N GLN A 25 -3.75 1.94 4.47
CA GLN A 25 -3.46 0.95 5.52
C GLN A 25 -2.90 -0.34 4.91
N ARG A 26 -3.51 -0.84 3.83
CA ARG A 26 -3.00 -2.03 3.15
C ARG A 26 -1.62 -1.81 2.53
N GLY A 27 -1.40 -0.65 1.91
CA GLY A 27 -0.12 -0.27 1.31
C GLY A 27 1.01 -0.20 2.35
N TYR A 28 0.74 0.37 3.52
CA TYR A 28 1.68 0.43 4.62
C TYR A 28 2.03 -0.97 5.15
N ALA A 29 1.02 -1.79 5.45
CA ALA A 29 1.20 -3.16 5.93
C ALA A 29 1.96 -4.05 4.92
N PHE A 30 1.82 -3.79 3.62
CA PHE A 30 2.63 -4.48 2.60
C PHE A 30 4.11 -4.10 2.70
N GLY A 31 4.43 -2.84 2.99
CA GLY A 31 5.78 -2.39 3.29
C GLY A 31 6.37 -3.05 4.55
N GLU A 32 5.59 -3.14 5.63
CA GLU A 32 6.00 -3.83 6.86
C GLU A 32 6.29 -5.32 6.62
N SER A 33 5.51 -5.96 5.74
CA SER A 33 5.73 -7.36 5.36
C SER A 33 7.12 -7.59 4.74
N ARG A 34 7.68 -6.59 4.04
CA ARG A 34 9.03 -6.68 3.45
C ARG A 34 10.12 -6.66 4.51
N VAL A 35 9.94 -5.84 5.54
CA VAL A 35 10.82 -5.81 6.71
C VAL A 35 10.75 -7.14 7.45
N ALA A 36 9.54 -7.63 7.73
CA ALA A 36 9.33 -8.89 8.44
C ALA A 36 9.92 -10.10 7.69
N CYS A 37 9.74 -10.16 6.36
CA CYS A 37 10.30 -11.23 5.53
C CYS A 37 11.79 -11.04 5.19
N ASN A 38 12.40 -9.92 5.59
CA ASN A 38 13.79 -9.57 5.31
C ASN A 38 14.17 -9.64 3.81
N VAL A 39 13.32 -9.06 2.94
CA VAL A 39 13.46 -9.08 1.46
C VAL A 39 13.02 -7.81 0.76
#